data_AF-A0A1V3WKY8-F1
#
_entry.id   AF-A0A1V3WKY8-F1
#
_cell.length_a   1.000
_cell.length_b   1.000
_cell.length_c   1.000
_cell.angle_alpha   90.00
_cell.angle_beta   90.00
_cell.angle_gamma   90.00
#
_symmetry.space_group_name_H-M   'P 1'
#
loop_
_entity.id
_entity.type
_entity.pdbx_description
1 polymer ?
#
loop_
_entity_poly.entity_id
_entity_poly.type
_entity_poly.pdbx_seq_one_letter_code
_entity_poly.pdbx_strand_id
1 'polypeptide(L)'
;MVTGLYYLTTEVDGDTGEYQPAAADRPETGVYSSPAEAIMAADRGVLSVRAKIKVRLTQLRPSAEIEAELFGTNGWHPGEPWIADTTLGRVLFNELLPPGYPFVNKQMHKKVQASIINDLAERYPMIVVAQTVDKLKDAGFYWATRSGVTVSMADVLVPPRKKEILDRYEDRADKVEKQFQRGALNHDERNEALVEIWKEATDEVGQALREHYPSDNPIITIVDSGATGNFTQTRTLAGMKGLVTNPKGEFIPRPVKSSFREGLTVLEYFINTHGARKGLADTALRTADSGYLTRRLVDVSQDVIVREHDCGTERGIVVELAERQPGVDGQVTLIRDPYIETSAYARTLGIDAVDEAGNVVVARGEDLGDPEIDALLAAGITQVKVRSVLTCTTGTGVCATCYGRSMATGKLVDIGEAVGIVAAQSIGEPGTQLTMRTFHQGGVGEDITGGLPRVQELFEARVPRGKAPIADVTGRVRLEDGERFYKITIVPDDGSEEVVYDKLSKRQRLRVFKHEDGSERVLSDGDHVEVGQQLMEGSADPHEVLRVQGPREVQIHLVREVQEVYRAQGVSIHDKHIEVIVRQMLRRVTIIDSGSTEFLPGSLIDRAEFEAENRRVVAEGGEPPLAVRC
;
A
#
# COMPACT_ATOMS: atom_id res chain seq x y z
N MET A 1 -17.06 12.05 13.91
CA MET A 1 -17.43 10.63 13.72
C MET A 1 -16.40 9.71 14.37
N VAL A 2 -15.23 9.49 13.77
CA VAL A 2 -14.22 8.52 14.25
C VAL A 2 -13.89 8.66 15.73
N THR A 3 -13.50 9.84 16.22
CA THR A 3 -13.17 10.06 17.64
C THR A 3 -14.33 9.74 18.59
N GLY A 4 -15.57 10.00 18.19
CA GLY A 4 -16.74 9.72 19.02
C GLY A 4 -16.99 8.21 19.17
N LEU A 5 -16.89 7.46 18.07
CA LEU A 5 -17.00 6.00 18.09
C LEU A 5 -15.81 5.35 18.80
N TYR A 6 -14.61 5.90 18.62
CA TYR A 6 -13.42 5.48 19.35
C TYR A 6 -13.62 5.65 20.86
N TYR A 7 -14.02 6.84 21.30
CA TYR A 7 -14.34 7.13 22.71
C TYR A 7 -15.40 6.17 23.28
N LEU A 8 -16.50 5.96 22.55
CA LEU A 8 -17.59 5.09 22.96
C LEU A 8 -17.15 3.64 23.19
N THR A 9 -16.24 3.14 22.35
CA THR A 9 -15.85 1.72 22.32
C THR A 9 -14.55 1.42 23.07
N THR A 10 -13.92 2.44 23.65
CA THR A 10 -12.81 2.29 24.59
C THR A 10 -13.28 1.64 25.88
N GLU A 11 -12.51 0.68 26.37
CA GLU A 11 -12.67 0.07 27.70
C GLU A 11 -11.74 0.81 28.67
N VAL A 12 -12.27 1.20 29.81
CA VAL A 12 -11.52 1.91 30.85
C VAL A 12 -11.55 1.08 32.12
N ASP A 13 -10.39 0.56 32.50
CA ASP A 13 -10.22 -0.22 33.72
C ASP A 13 -10.50 0.65 34.96
N GLY A 14 -11.25 0.12 35.92
CA GLY A 14 -11.59 0.84 37.15
C GLY A 14 -12.64 1.94 36.99
N ASP A 15 -13.34 2.01 35.85
CA ASP A 15 -14.41 2.98 35.64
C ASP A 15 -15.68 2.64 36.46
N THR A 16 -16.58 3.60 36.60
CA THR A 16 -17.75 3.50 37.49
C THR A 16 -18.69 2.39 37.02
N GLY A 17 -19.05 1.48 37.92
CA GLY A 17 -19.97 0.37 37.61
C GLY A 17 -19.32 -0.82 36.89
N GLU A 18 -17.98 -0.88 36.87
CA GLU A 18 -17.23 -2.02 36.34
C GLU A 18 -17.61 -3.35 37.01
N TYR A 19 -17.57 -4.42 36.22
CA TYR A 19 -17.74 -5.78 36.66
C TYR A 19 -16.75 -6.13 37.77
N GLN A 20 -17.26 -6.63 38.89
CA GLN A 20 -16.43 -7.24 39.92
C GLN A 20 -16.89 -8.69 40.14
N PRO A 21 -15.95 -9.65 40.21
CA PRO A 21 -16.29 -11.02 40.49
C PRO A 21 -16.92 -11.14 41.88
N ALA A 22 -17.71 -12.19 42.08
CA ALA A 22 -18.32 -12.48 43.37
C ALA A 22 -17.24 -12.60 44.46
N ALA A 23 -17.52 -12.00 45.63
CA ALA A 23 -16.72 -12.16 46.84
C ALA A 23 -17.56 -12.88 47.90
N ALA A 24 -16.95 -13.29 49.02
CA ALA A 24 -17.64 -14.06 50.06
C ALA A 24 -18.88 -13.34 50.64
N ASP A 25 -18.92 -12.02 50.55
CA ASP A 25 -19.94 -11.12 51.11
C ASP A 25 -20.83 -10.45 50.06
N ARG A 26 -20.58 -10.64 48.75
CA ARG A 26 -21.35 -10.03 47.66
C ARG A 26 -21.37 -10.89 46.39
N PRO A 27 -22.53 -11.00 45.71
CA PRO A 27 -22.60 -11.63 44.39
C PRO A 27 -21.82 -10.81 43.36
N GLU A 28 -21.75 -11.31 42.13
CA GLU A 28 -21.19 -10.55 41.00
C GLU A 28 -21.87 -9.17 40.89
N THR A 29 -21.07 -8.12 40.75
CA THR A 29 -21.55 -6.75 40.50
C THR A 29 -21.18 -6.33 39.08
N GLY A 30 -21.97 -5.44 38.47
CA GLY A 30 -21.75 -5.03 37.07
C GLY A 30 -22.26 -6.06 36.04
N VAL A 31 -23.30 -6.80 36.41
CA VAL A 31 -24.01 -7.76 35.54
C VAL A 31 -25.42 -7.23 35.27
N TYR A 32 -25.78 -7.09 34.00
CA TYR A 32 -27.05 -6.51 33.56
C TYR A 32 -27.87 -7.51 32.75
N SER A 33 -29.17 -7.57 33.02
CA SER A 33 -30.11 -8.49 32.36
C SER A 33 -30.48 -8.07 30.93
N SER A 34 -30.27 -6.80 30.58
CA SER A 34 -30.51 -6.24 29.25
C SER A 34 -29.68 -4.97 29.00
N PRO A 35 -29.48 -4.58 27.72
CA PRO A 35 -28.89 -3.27 27.38
C PRO A 35 -29.67 -2.10 27.96
N ALA A 36 -31.01 -2.19 27.99
CA ALA A 36 -31.87 -1.15 28.55
C ALA A 36 -31.65 -0.93 30.06
N GLU A 37 -31.38 -2.00 30.82
CA GLU A 37 -31.03 -1.91 32.23
C GLU A 37 -29.69 -1.19 32.43
N ALA A 38 -28.69 -1.51 31.61
CA ALA A 38 -27.40 -0.84 31.63
C ALA A 38 -27.54 0.65 31.25
N ILE A 39 -28.40 1.02 30.29
CA ILE A 39 -28.73 2.42 29.99
C ILE A 39 -29.33 3.12 31.20
N MET A 40 -30.31 2.53 31.88
CA MET A 40 -30.90 3.11 33.09
C MET A 40 -29.87 3.30 34.21
N ALA A 41 -28.92 2.38 34.36
CA ALA A 41 -27.82 2.51 35.31
C ALA A 41 -26.86 3.66 34.91
N ALA A 42 -26.61 3.84 33.62
CA ALA A 42 -25.79 4.94 33.11
C ALA A 42 -26.48 6.30 33.28
N ASP A 43 -27.79 6.38 33.01
CA ASP A 43 -28.60 7.59 33.23
C ASP A 43 -28.60 8.03 34.70
N ARG A 44 -28.56 7.07 35.63
CA ARG A 44 -28.43 7.32 37.07
C ARG A 44 -27.00 7.69 37.52
N GLY A 45 -26.00 7.51 36.66
CA GLY A 45 -24.59 7.70 36.98
C GLY A 45 -23.97 6.55 37.79
N VAL A 46 -24.61 5.38 37.84
CA VAL A 46 -24.09 4.17 38.51
C VAL A 46 -23.14 3.40 37.59
N LEU A 47 -23.33 3.52 36.28
CA LEU A 47 -22.52 2.87 35.25
C LEU A 47 -21.91 3.91 34.30
N SER A 48 -20.63 3.78 34.00
CA SER A 48 -20.01 4.45 32.87
C SER A 48 -20.19 3.62 31.60
N VAL A 49 -20.44 4.30 30.48
CA VAL A 49 -20.63 3.65 29.17
C VAL A 49 -19.37 2.89 28.70
N ARG A 50 -18.21 3.22 29.27
CA ARG A 50 -16.89 2.64 28.94
C ARG A 50 -16.40 1.61 29.96
N ALA A 51 -17.16 1.37 31.03
CA ALA A 51 -16.83 0.35 32.02
C ALA A 51 -17.09 -1.05 31.45
N LYS A 52 -16.25 -2.01 31.84
CA LYS A 52 -16.43 -3.42 31.50
C LYS A 52 -17.60 -4.00 32.30
N ILE A 53 -18.54 -4.64 31.63
CA ILE A 53 -19.76 -5.24 32.22
C ILE A 53 -20.03 -6.61 31.61
N LYS A 54 -20.88 -7.38 32.28
CA LYS A 54 -21.55 -8.55 31.67
C LYS A 54 -22.97 -8.18 31.30
N VAL A 55 -23.36 -8.41 30.06
CA VAL A 55 -24.72 -8.10 29.60
C VAL A 55 -25.31 -9.26 28.83
N ARG A 56 -26.58 -9.57 29.12
CA ARG A 56 -27.34 -10.54 28.33
C ARG A 56 -27.85 -9.87 27.06
N LEU A 57 -27.49 -10.44 25.91
CA LEU A 57 -27.88 -9.97 24.58
C LEU A 57 -28.80 -10.99 23.91
N THR A 58 -29.86 -10.52 23.26
CA THR A 58 -30.86 -11.37 22.57
C THR A 58 -31.09 -10.99 21.11
N GLN A 59 -30.72 -9.78 20.71
CA GLN A 59 -30.93 -9.27 19.33
C GLN A 59 -29.62 -9.08 18.56
N LEU A 60 -28.48 -9.24 19.22
CA LEU A 60 -27.16 -9.13 18.62
C LEU A 60 -26.57 -10.51 18.43
N ARG A 61 -26.12 -10.83 17.22
CA ARG A 61 -25.48 -12.09 16.91
C ARG A 61 -24.12 -12.18 17.61
N PRO A 62 -23.78 -13.29 18.28
CA PRO A 62 -22.45 -13.49 18.85
C PRO A 62 -21.34 -13.45 17.79
N SER A 63 -20.08 -13.36 18.22
CA SER A 63 -18.94 -13.58 17.33
C SER A 63 -18.95 -15.03 16.81
N ALA A 64 -18.32 -15.29 15.67
CA ALA A 64 -18.31 -16.63 15.07
C ALA A 64 -17.76 -17.72 16.01
N GLU A 65 -16.77 -17.37 16.83
CA GLU A 65 -16.19 -18.26 17.85
C GLU A 65 -17.21 -18.65 18.93
N ILE A 66 -17.89 -17.64 19.50
CA ILE A 66 -18.90 -17.84 20.55
C ILE A 66 -20.15 -18.51 19.98
N GLU A 67 -20.52 -18.20 18.73
CA GLU A 67 -21.63 -18.84 18.04
C GLU A 67 -21.39 -20.34 17.88
N ALA A 68 -20.18 -20.73 17.45
CA ALA A 68 -19.80 -22.13 17.30
C ALA A 68 -19.78 -22.87 18.65
N GLU A 69 -19.35 -22.22 19.73
CA GLU A 69 -19.30 -22.80 21.07
C GLU A 69 -20.70 -22.99 21.69
N LEU A 70 -21.55 -21.97 21.62
CA LEU A 70 -22.84 -21.95 22.34
C LEU A 70 -24.01 -22.55 21.53
N PHE A 71 -24.02 -22.37 20.21
CA PHE A 71 -25.16 -22.73 19.36
C PHE A 71 -24.82 -23.84 18.35
N GLY A 72 -23.53 -24.17 18.21
CA GLY A 72 -23.06 -25.27 17.37
C GLY A 72 -23.56 -25.16 15.93
N THR A 73 -23.99 -26.29 15.35
CA THR A 73 -24.42 -26.38 13.95
C THR A 73 -25.77 -25.73 13.65
N ASN A 74 -26.59 -25.44 14.67
CA ASN A 74 -27.92 -24.87 14.46
C ASN A 74 -27.86 -23.36 14.15
N GLY A 75 -26.73 -22.71 14.47
CA GLY A 75 -26.56 -21.27 14.33
C GLY A 75 -27.39 -20.47 15.33
N TRP A 76 -27.01 -19.22 15.57
CA TRP A 76 -27.76 -18.34 16.47
C TRP A 76 -29.05 -17.84 15.82
N HIS A 77 -30.15 -17.78 16.58
CA HIS A 77 -31.41 -17.18 16.14
C HIS A 77 -31.78 -15.93 16.95
N PRO A 78 -32.34 -14.88 16.29
CA PRO A 78 -32.81 -13.69 17.00
C PRO A 78 -33.79 -14.04 18.12
N GLY A 79 -33.48 -13.61 19.34
CA GLY A 79 -34.21 -13.93 20.57
C GLY A 79 -33.46 -14.89 21.50
N GLU A 80 -32.49 -15.65 21.00
CA GLU A 80 -31.69 -16.55 21.84
C GLU A 80 -30.68 -15.78 22.69
N PRO A 81 -30.72 -15.91 24.03
CA PRO A 81 -29.88 -15.14 24.92
C PRO A 81 -28.45 -15.71 24.98
N TRP A 82 -27.47 -14.83 24.95
CA TRP A 82 -26.08 -15.13 25.31
C TRP A 82 -25.51 -13.99 26.18
N ILE A 83 -24.40 -14.24 26.85
CA ILE A 83 -23.75 -13.26 27.74
C ILE A 83 -22.50 -12.74 27.06
N ALA A 84 -22.37 -11.42 26.99
CA ALA A 84 -21.20 -10.74 26.45
C ALA A 84 -20.40 -10.05 27.57
N ASP A 85 -19.10 -10.30 27.62
CA ASP A 85 -18.13 -9.56 28.42
C ASP A 85 -17.63 -8.35 27.60
N THR A 86 -18.24 -7.19 27.79
CA THR A 86 -18.02 -6.02 26.92
C THR A 86 -18.36 -4.72 27.64
N THR A 87 -18.39 -3.59 26.93
CA THR A 87 -18.85 -2.30 27.47
C THR A 87 -20.23 -1.95 26.92
N LEU A 88 -21.00 -1.13 27.63
CA LEU A 88 -22.28 -0.63 27.12
C LEU A 88 -22.09 0.12 25.79
N GLY A 89 -20.99 0.87 25.64
CA GLY A 89 -20.69 1.58 24.41
C GLY A 89 -20.46 0.68 23.20
N ARG A 90 -19.79 -0.47 23.38
CA ARG A 90 -19.64 -1.48 22.33
C ARG A 90 -20.98 -2.12 21.96
N VAL A 91 -21.88 -2.33 22.92
CA VAL A 91 -23.26 -2.79 22.62
C VAL A 91 -24.00 -1.77 21.77
N LEU A 92 -24.04 -0.51 22.21
CA LEU A 92 -24.68 0.58 21.48
C LEU A 92 -24.11 0.76 20.06
N PHE A 93 -22.81 0.52 19.88
CA PHE A 93 -22.20 0.51 18.55
C PHE A 93 -22.71 -0.63 17.67
N ASN A 94 -22.75 -1.86 18.19
CA ASN A 94 -23.17 -3.04 17.43
C ASN A 94 -24.68 -3.00 17.09
N GLU A 95 -25.51 -2.31 17.87
CA GLU A 95 -26.93 -2.06 17.52
C GLU A 95 -27.10 -1.21 16.25
N LEU A 96 -26.08 -0.44 15.86
CA LEU A 96 -26.10 0.35 14.63
C LEU A 96 -25.87 -0.52 13.39
N LEU A 97 -25.16 -1.64 13.55
CA LEU A 97 -24.84 -2.58 12.49
C LEU A 97 -26.09 -3.38 12.05
N PRO A 98 -26.09 -3.96 10.85
CA PRO A 98 -27.22 -4.75 10.36
C PRO A 98 -27.49 -5.99 11.23
N PRO A 99 -28.75 -6.45 11.30
CA PRO A 99 -29.08 -7.70 11.99
C PRO A 99 -28.34 -8.87 11.33
N GLY A 100 -27.79 -9.77 12.15
CA GLY A 100 -27.01 -10.93 11.69
C GLY A 100 -25.52 -10.63 11.43
N TYR A 101 -25.08 -9.38 11.58
CA TYR A 101 -23.66 -9.05 11.62
C TYR A 101 -23.05 -9.53 12.95
N PRO A 102 -21.90 -10.24 12.95
CA PRO A 102 -21.27 -10.72 14.18
C PRO A 102 -20.87 -9.59 15.14
N PHE A 103 -21.04 -9.81 16.44
CA PHE A 103 -20.68 -8.82 17.44
C PHE A 103 -19.17 -8.51 17.42
N VAL A 104 -18.83 -7.22 17.28
CA VAL A 104 -17.45 -6.75 17.28
C VAL A 104 -17.09 -6.16 18.65
N ASN A 105 -16.29 -6.91 19.42
CA ASN A 105 -15.79 -6.49 20.73
C ASN A 105 -14.37 -5.89 20.65
N LYS A 106 -14.20 -4.86 19.82
CA LYS A 106 -12.91 -4.17 19.62
C LYS A 106 -13.07 -2.68 19.82
N GLN A 107 -11.96 -1.98 20.05
CA GLN A 107 -11.94 -0.52 20.01
C GLN A 107 -12.03 -0.04 18.55
N MET A 108 -12.93 0.92 18.28
CA MET A 108 -13.24 1.38 16.93
C MET A 108 -12.24 2.41 16.41
N HIS A 109 -11.00 1.97 16.17
CA HIS A 109 -10.03 2.73 15.39
C HIS A 109 -10.52 2.90 13.93
N LYS A 110 -10.08 3.98 13.24
CA LYS A 110 -10.47 4.24 11.83
C LYS A 110 -10.30 3.01 10.92
N LYS A 111 -9.20 2.26 11.07
CA LYS A 111 -8.94 1.04 10.29
C LYS A 111 -9.95 -0.07 10.56
N VAL A 112 -10.39 -0.23 11.82
CA VAL A 112 -11.39 -1.23 12.20
C VAL A 112 -12.75 -0.87 11.58
N GLN A 113 -13.14 0.41 11.64
CA GLN A 113 -14.37 0.90 11.00
C GLN A 113 -14.33 0.68 9.48
N ALA A 114 -13.20 0.95 8.82
CA ALA A 114 -13.02 0.70 7.40
C ALA A 114 -13.14 -0.79 7.04
N SER A 115 -12.53 -1.68 7.83
CA SER A 115 -12.65 -3.13 7.65
C SER A 115 -14.08 -3.63 7.79
N ILE A 116 -14.84 -3.12 8.77
CA ILE A 116 -16.27 -3.45 8.93
C ILE A 116 -17.08 -2.97 7.72
N ILE A 117 -16.85 -1.73 7.26
CA ILE A 117 -17.58 -1.19 6.10
C ILE A 117 -17.26 -1.98 4.83
N ASN A 118 -16.00 -2.41 4.64
CA ASN A 118 -15.62 -3.25 3.51
C ASN A 118 -16.33 -4.61 3.56
N ASP A 119 -16.28 -5.32 4.69
CA ASP A 119 -17.00 -6.60 4.88
C ASP A 119 -18.52 -6.44 4.69
N LEU A 120 -19.08 -5.31 5.14
CA LEU A 120 -20.49 -4.98 4.88
C LEU A 120 -20.77 -4.76 3.39
N ALA A 121 -19.88 -4.12 2.65
CA ALA A 121 -20.05 -3.89 1.21
C ALA A 121 -19.93 -5.17 0.39
N GLU A 122 -19.15 -6.15 0.87
CA GLU A 122 -19.05 -7.47 0.23
C GLU A 122 -20.29 -8.34 0.48
N ARG A 123 -20.79 -8.35 1.72
CA ARG A 123 -21.81 -9.32 2.15
C ARG A 123 -23.23 -8.78 2.14
N TYR A 124 -23.40 -7.46 2.24
CA TYR A 124 -24.71 -6.83 2.35
C TYR A 124 -24.99 -5.89 1.17
N PRO A 125 -26.27 -5.66 0.81
CA PRO A 125 -26.63 -4.70 -0.22
C PRO A 125 -26.18 -3.27 0.11
N MET A 126 -25.81 -2.49 -0.91
CA MET A 126 -25.31 -1.13 -0.75
C MET A 126 -26.26 -0.18 0.02
N ILE A 127 -27.58 -0.39 -0.08
CA ILE A 127 -28.56 0.38 0.70
C ILE A 127 -28.39 0.17 2.22
N VAL A 128 -28.04 -1.04 2.64
CA VAL A 128 -27.79 -1.38 4.05
C VAL A 128 -26.49 -0.71 4.52
N VAL A 129 -25.45 -0.73 3.69
CA VAL A 129 -24.18 -0.04 3.97
C VAL A 129 -24.41 1.45 4.15
N ALA A 130 -25.13 2.10 3.23
CA ALA A 130 -25.44 3.52 3.29
C ALA A 130 -26.19 3.90 4.58
N GLN A 131 -27.25 3.15 4.92
CA GLN A 131 -28.00 3.35 6.16
C GLN A 131 -27.14 3.14 7.41
N THR A 132 -26.24 2.16 7.38
CA THR A 132 -25.33 1.86 8.50
C THR A 132 -24.35 3.00 8.71
N VAL A 133 -23.74 3.52 7.64
CA VAL A 133 -22.80 4.65 7.74
C VAL A 133 -23.50 5.92 8.23
N ASP A 134 -24.76 6.16 7.87
CA ASP A 134 -25.55 7.27 8.43
C ASP A 134 -25.81 7.11 9.93
N LYS A 135 -26.12 5.90 10.40
CA LYS A 135 -26.25 5.61 11.84
C LYS A 135 -24.92 5.84 12.57
N LEU A 136 -23.81 5.37 12.00
CA LEU A 136 -22.46 5.58 12.54
C LEU A 136 -22.09 7.07 12.57
N LYS A 137 -22.51 7.85 11.58
CA LYS A 137 -22.35 9.30 11.54
C LYS A 137 -23.04 9.96 12.71
N ASP A 138 -24.32 9.68 12.91
CA ASP A 138 -25.12 10.31 13.98
C ASP A 138 -24.61 9.94 15.37
N ALA A 139 -24.34 8.65 15.61
CA ALA A 139 -23.75 8.20 16.86
C ALA A 139 -22.35 8.81 17.08
N GLY A 140 -21.52 8.81 16.03
CA GLY A 140 -20.17 9.37 16.08
C GLY A 140 -20.15 10.88 16.32
N PHE A 141 -21.17 11.64 15.89
CA PHE A 141 -21.31 13.05 16.25
C PHE A 141 -21.80 13.21 17.68
N TYR A 142 -22.81 12.46 18.10
CA TYR A 142 -23.36 12.52 19.45
C TYR A 142 -22.30 12.27 20.53
N TRP A 143 -21.47 11.23 20.34
CA TRP A 143 -20.42 10.84 21.28
C TRP A 143 -19.16 11.68 21.16
N ALA A 144 -18.87 12.26 19.99
CA ALA A 144 -17.78 13.24 19.88
C ALA A 144 -18.09 14.53 20.68
N THR A 145 -19.34 14.97 20.74
CA THR A 145 -19.73 16.12 21.58
C THR A 145 -19.54 15.83 23.07
N ARG A 146 -19.63 14.56 23.48
CA ARG A 146 -19.58 14.12 24.89
C ARG A 146 -18.25 13.48 25.29
N SER A 147 -17.28 13.40 24.38
CA SER A 147 -16.00 12.74 24.66
C SER A 147 -15.05 13.57 25.51
N GLY A 148 -15.38 14.85 25.78
CA GLY A 148 -14.49 15.77 26.49
C GLY A 148 -13.26 16.17 25.68
N VAL A 149 -13.23 15.87 24.38
CA VAL A 149 -12.11 16.24 23.51
C VAL A 149 -12.06 17.76 23.34
N THR A 150 -11.03 18.38 23.90
CA THR A 150 -10.79 19.82 23.84
C THR A 150 -9.29 20.06 23.67
N VAL A 151 -8.89 21.30 23.39
CA VAL A 151 -7.47 21.68 23.31
C VAL A 151 -7.23 22.90 24.16
N SER A 152 -6.49 22.71 25.24
CA SER A 152 -5.97 23.79 26.08
C SER A 152 -4.45 23.77 26.11
N MET A 153 -3.85 24.86 26.60
CA MET A 153 -2.43 24.88 26.90
C MET A 153 -2.08 23.89 28.02
N ALA A 154 -2.99 23.46 28.87
CA ALA A 154 -2.68 22.43 29.88
C ALA A 154 -2.52 21.04 29.25
N ASP A 155 -3.21 20.77 28.14
CA ASP A 155 -3.19 19.47 27.46
C ASP A 155 -1.92 19.26 26.61
N VAL A 156 -1.17 20.32 26.34
CA VAL A 156 0.09 20.26 25.58
C VAL A 156 1.27 20.04 26.55
N LEU A 157 1.53 18.79 26.92
CA LEU A 157 2.58 18.42 27.87
C LEU A 157 3.97 18.42 27.24
N VAL A 158 4.96 18.97 27.95
CA VAL A 158 6.36 18.96 27.51
C VAL A 158 7.11 17.91 28.32
N PRO A 159 7.83 16.97 27.69
CA PRO A 159 8.54 15.94 28.43
C PRO A 159 9.65 16.57 29.30
N PRO A 160 9.76 16.20 30.60
CA PRO A 160 10.72 16.81 31.52
C PRO A 160 12.17 16.53 31.12
N ARG A 161 12.43 15.38 30.50
CA ARG A 161 13.74 14.95 29.98
C ARG A 161 14.20 15.73 28.73
N LYS A 162 13.38 16.61 28.16
CA LYS A 162 13.72 17.34 26.91
C LYS A 162 15.08 18.05 27.00
N LYS A 163 15.33 18.80 28.09
CA LYS A 163 16.56 19.57 28.24
C LYS A 163 17.79 18.67 28.30
N GLU A 164 17.72 17.61 29.10
CA GLU A 164 18.79 16.62 29.25
C GLU A 164 19.15 15.97 27.89
N ILE A 165 18.15 15.59 27.10
CA ILE A 165 18.36 15.05 25.74
C ILE A 165 19.09 16.08 24.88
N LEU A 166 18.59 17.32 24.83
CA LEU A 166 19.17 18.37 23.98
C LEU A 166 20.61 18.71 24.39
N ASP A 167 20.92 18.79 25.68
CA ASP A 167 22.27 19.11 26.17
C ASP A 167 23.26 18.02 25.77
N ARG A 168 22.87 16.74 25.89
CA ARG A 168 23.69 15.60 25.47
C ARG A 168 23.98 15.61 23.96
N TYR A 169 23.02 16.01 23.14
CA TYR A 169 23.19 16.13 21.70
C TYR A 169 23.96 17.39 21.29
N GLU A 170 23.84 18.49 22.03
CA GLU A 170 24.69 19.69 21.83
C GLU A 170 26.16 19.35 22.10
N ASP A 171 26.46 18.60 23.16
CA ASP A 171 27.82 18.14 23.45
C ASP A 171 28.41 17.27 22.33
N ARG A 172 27.57 16.46 21.67
CA ARG A 172 27.97 15.67 20.49
C ARG A 172 28.22 16.59 19.29
N ALA A 173 27.34 17.56 19.03
CA ALA A 173 27.51 18.52 17.94
C ALA A 173 28.78 19.37 18.12
N ASP A 174 29.09 19.81 19.33
CA ASP A 174 30.29 20.58 19.66
C ASP A 174 31.58 19.78 19.43
N LYS A 175 31.56 18.45 19.65
CA LYS A 175 32.69 17.58 19.32
C LYS A 175 32.94 17.53 17.81
N VAL A 176 31.88 17.45 17.00
CA VAL A 176 31.97 17.50 15.53
C VAL A 176 32.51 18.86 15.07
N GLU A 177 32.03 19.95 15.65
CA GLU A 177 32.53 21.29 15.30
C GLU A 177 34.02 21.46 15.67
N LYS A 178 34.46 20.91 16.82
CA LYS A 178 35.89 20.88 17.19
C LYS A 178 36.74 20.04 16.23
N GLN A 179 36.23 18.93 15.72
CA GLN A 179 36.92 18.12 14.71
C GLN A 179 37.06 18.88 13.38
N PHE A 180 36.00 19.58 12.96
CA PHE A 180 36.02 20.44 11.80
C PHE A 180 37.05 21.58 11.95
N GLN A 181 37.08 22.26 13.10
CA GLN A 181 38.06 23.32 13.39
C GLN A 181 39.51 22.82 13.38
N ARG A 182 39.74 21.54 13.69
CA ARG A 182 41.06 20.89 13.62
C ARG A 182 41.43 20.42 12.21
N GLY A 183 40.55 20.58 11.23
CA GLY A 183 40.74 20.14 9.84
C GLY A 183 40.60 18.63 9.64
N ALA A 184 39.97 17.91 10.58
CA ALA A 184 39.76 16.46 10.48
C ALA A 184 38.53 16.08 9.65
N LEU A 185 37.62 17.03 9.41
CA LEU A 185 36.40 16.86 8.62
C LEU A 185 36.28 17.96 7.58
N ASN A 186 35.71 17.62 6.44
CA ASN A 186 35.30 18.60 5.43
C ASN A 186 33.98 19.28 5.82
N HIS A 187 33.64 20.37 5.14
CA HIS A 187 32.42 21.14 5.43
C HIS A 187 31.15 20.32 5.19
N ASP A 188 31.12 19.53 4.11
CA ASP A 188 29.96 18.71 3.74
C ASP A 188 29.79 17.55 4.72
N GLU A 189 30.87 16.82 5.03
CA GLU A 189 30.90 15.74 6.04
C GLU A 189 30.45 16.24 7.43
N ARG A 190 30.87 17.46 7.81
CA ARG A 190 30.42 18.10 9.05
C ARG A 190 28.90 18.32 9.04
N ASN A 191 28.35 18.83 7.94
CA ASN A 191 26.92 19.10 7.84
C ASN A 191 26.11 17.79 7.90
N GLU A 192 26.54 16.75 7.20
CA GLU A 192 25.92 15.42 7.23
C GLU A 192 25.96 14.83 8.64
N ALA A 193 27.11 14.87 9.31
CA ALA A 193 27.25 14.39 10.68
C ALA A 193 26.33 15.13 11.66
N LEU A 194 26.22 16.46 11.55
CA LEU A 194 25.31 17.25 12.38
C LEU A 194 23.84 16.93 12.11
N VAL A 195 23.47 16.70 10.85
CA VAL A 195 22.11 16.31 10.47
C VAL A 195 21.72 14.98 11.12
N GLU A 196 22.58 13.97 11.09
CA GLU A 196 22.29 12.68 11.72
C GLU A 196 22.16 12.78 13.24
N ILE A 197 23.06 13.54 13.90
CA ILE A 197 22.97 13.83 15.35
C ILE A 197 21.61 14.42 15.71
N TRP A 198 21.12 15.39 14.93
CA TRP A 198 19.86 16.06 15.22
C TRP A 198 18.62 15.26 14.81
N LYS A 199 18.72 14.36 13.83
CA LYS A 199 17.66 13.38 13.55
C LYS A 199 17.45 12.46 14.74
N GLU A 200 18.52 11.84 15.24
CA GLU A 200 18.48 11.00 16.43
C GLU A 200 17.87 11.74 17.64
N ALA A 201 18.31 12.98 17.88
CA ALA A 201 17.78 13.81 18.97
C ALA A 201 16.27 14.05 18.84
N THR A 202 15.80 14.34 17.63
CA THR A 202 14.38 14.62 17.39
C THR A 202 13.55 13.35 17.59
N ASP A 203 14.08 12.17 17.26
CA ASP A 203 13.37 10.91 17.44
C ASP A 203 13.31 10.49 18.91
N GLU A 204 14.38 10.69 19.68
CA GLU A 204 14.37 10.43 21.13
C GLU A 204 13.43 11.38 21.89
N VAL A 205 13.39 12.66 21.52
CA VAL A 205 12.38 13.60 22.06
C VAL A 205 10.96 13.11 21.73
N GLY A 206 10.76 12.55 20.53
CA GLY A 206 9.48 11.95 20.13
C GLY A 206 9.09 10.76 21.00
N GLN A 207 10.02 9.85 21.29
CA GLN A 207 9.78 8.69 22.17
C GLN A 207 9.47 9.12 23.60
N ALA A 208 10.27 10.02 24.16
CA ALA A 208 10.04 10.57 25.51
C ALA A 208 8.67 11.27 25.62
N LEU A 209 8.19 11.88 24.53
CA LEU A 209 6.87 12.49 24.47
C LEU A 209 5.75 11.43 24.46
N ARG A 210 5.89 10.32 23.71
CA ARG A 210 4.92 9.21 23.74
C ARG A 210 4.76 8.62 25.13
N GLU A 211 5.87 8.38 25.81
CA GLU A 211 5.88 7.80 27.16
C GLU A 211 5.30 8.75 28.21
N HIS A 212 5.45 10.07 28.01
CA HIS A 212 5.01 11.05 28.99
C HIS A 212 3.52 11.39 28.87
N TYR A 213 2.96 11.30 27.66
CA TYR A 213 1.57 11.65 27.43
C TYR A 213 0.62 10.53 27.93
N PRO A 214 -0.38 10.87 28.74
CA PRO A 214 -1.48 9.95 29.08
C PRO A 214 -2.33 9.57 27.85
N SER A 215 -2.92 8.37 27.87
CA SER A 215 -3.83 7.91 26.81
C SER A 215 -5.18 8.63 26.79
N ASP A 216 -5.58 9.26 27.89
CA ASP A 216 -6.80 10.08 27.99
C ASP A 216 -6.60 11.51 27.49
N ASN A 217 -5.36 11.90 27.15
CA ASN A 217 -5.08 13.21 26.62
C ASN A 217 -5.79 13.41 25.27
N PRO A 218 -6.52 14.53 25.06
CA PRO A 218 -7.26 14.78 23.83
C PRO A 218 -6.40 14.79 22.56
N ILE A 219 -5.18 15.31 22.62
CA ILE A 219 -4.29 15.44 21.45
C ILE A 219 -3.85 14.07 20.98
N ILE A 220 -3.49 13.19 21.90
CA ILE A 220 -3.11 11.81 21.60
C ILE A 220 -4.32 11.01 21.15
N THR A 221 -5.46 11.15 21.85
CA THR A 221 -6.71 10.47 21.47
C THR A 221 -7.13 10.79 20.02
N ILE A 222 -6.99 12.04 19.57
CA ILE A 222 -7.31 12.42 18.18
C ILE A 222 -6.40 11.72 17.17
N VAL A 223 -5.09 11.66 17.47
CA VAL A 223 -4.08 11.06 16.58
C VAL A 223 -4.20 9.54 16.57
N ASP A 224 -4.26 8.92 17.75
CA ASP A 224 -4.27 7.46 17.92
C ASP A 224 -5.60 6.84 17.51
N SER A 225 -6.72 7.60 17.55
CA SER A 225 -7.98 7.15 16.95
C SER A 225 -7.96 7.11 15.42
N GLY A 226 -6.94 7.72 14.79
CA GLY A 226 -6.82 7.86 13.35
C GLY A 226 -7.77 8.91 12.76
N ALA A 227 -8.34 9.79 13.58
CA ALA A 227 -9.29 10.80 13.14
C ALA A 227 -8.61 11.89 12.31
N THR A 228 -7.55 12.50 12.84
CA THR A 228 -6.71 13.47 12.11
C THR A 228 -5.35 13.63 12.77
N GLY A 229 -4.42 14.22 12.02
CA GLY A 229 -3.08 14.54 12.47
C GLY A 229 -2.12 13.36 12.47
N ASN A 230 -0.88 13.63 12.83
CA ASN A 230 0.15 12.62 12.99
C ASN A 230 0.99 12.90 14.24
N PHE A 231 1.66 11.87 14.74
CA PHE A 231 2.49 12.03 15.93
C PHE A 231 3.66 13.02 15.73
N THR A 232 4.15 13.17 14.49
CA THR A 232 5.17 14.16 14.14
C THR A 232 4.71 15.60 14.37
N GLN A 233 3.43 15.90 14.17
CA GLN A 233 2.80 17.19 14.47
C GLN A 233 2.72 17.40 15.98
N THR A 234 2.33 16.38 16.75
CA THR A 234 2.36 16.42 18.22
C THR A 234 3.77 16.68 18.74
N ARG A 235 4.77 15.98 18.19
CA ARG A 235 6.19 16.23 18.47
C ARG A 235 6.61 17.66 18.15
N THR A 236 6.14 18.21 17.03
CA THR A 236 6.43 19.59 16.64
C THR A 236 5.76 20.60 17.58
N LEU A 237 4.56 20.29 18.06
CA LEU A 237 3.77 21.14 18.95
C LEU A 237 4.36 21.24 20.35
N ALA A 238 4.74 20.09 20.95
CA ALA A 238 5.12 20.02 22.36
C ALA A 238 6.57 19.55 22.62
N GLY A 239 7.21 18.91 21.65
CA GLY A 239 8.58 18.42 21.72
C GLY A 239 9.57 19.43 21.15
N MET A 240 9.91 19.31 19.87
CA MET A 240 10.76 20.26 19.14
C MET A 240 10.41 20.20 17.65
N LYS A 241 10.66 21.28 16.90
CA LYS A 241 10.46 21.29 15.45
C LYS A 241 11.52 20.46 14.70
N GLY A 242 12.76 20.46 15.18
CA GLY A 242 13.85 19.70 14.57
C GLY A 242 14.50 20.43 13.39
N LEU A 243 15.07 19.67 12.47
CA LEU A 243 15.74 20.21 11.29
C LEU A 243 14.74 20.83 10.30
N VAL A 244 15.15 21.92 9.65
CA VAL A 244 14.38 22.62 8.62
C VAL A 244 15.19 22.71 7.34
N THR A 245 14.50 22.85 6.21
CA THR A 245 15.13 22.89 4.89
C THR A 245 15.36 24.32 4.40
N ASN A 246 16.48 24.52 3.72
CA ASN A 246 16.74 25.74 2.98
C ASN A 246 15.99 25.71 1.61
N PRO A 247 15.96 26.82 0.85
CA PRO A 247 15.32 26.84 -0.48
C PRO A 247 15.92 25.86 -1.49
N LYS A 248 17.20 25.48 -1.32
CA LYS A 248 17.86 24.47 -2.16
C LYS A 248 17.34 23.06 -1.87
N GLY A 249 16.79 22.81 -0.68
CA GLY A 249 16.28 21.51 -0.23
C GLY A 249 17.20 20.77 0.73
N GLU A 250 18.35 21.35 1.08
CA GLU A 250 19.29 20.78 2.05
C GLU A 250 18.82 21.11 3.48
N PHE A 251 19.17 20.27 4.44
CA PHE A 251 18.93 20.59 5.85
C PHE A 251 19.89 21.66 6.34
N ILE A 252 19.32 22.59 7.09
CA ILE A 252 20.12 23.55 7.86
C ILE A 252 20.69 22.77 9.06
N PRO A 253 22.03 22.71 9.24
CA PRO A 253 22.67 21.90 10.29
C PRO A 253 22.38 22.38 11.72
N ARG A 254 21.79 23.58 11.88
CA ARG A 254 21.27 24.09 13.15
C ARG A 254 19.75 23.85 13.20
N PRO A 255 19.25 23.00 14.11
CA PRO A 255 17.81 22.71 14.22
C PRO A 255 17.06 23.83 14.95
N VAL A 256 15.73 23.78 14.85
CA VAL A 256 14.81 24.53 15.72
C VAL A 256 14.55 23.68 16.97
N LYS A 257 15.11 24.11 18.10
CA LYS A 257 15.02 23.38 19.39
C LYS A 257 13.72 23.69 20.13
N SER A 258 13.18 24.88 19.88
CA SER A 258 11.91 25.33 20.44
C SER A 258 10.74 24.54 19.85
N SER A 259 9.68 24.36 20.66
CA SER A 259 8.38 23.88 20.18
C SER A 259 7.43 25.04 19.89
N PHE A 260 6.31 24.77 19.19
CA PHE A 260 5.29 25.81 19.00
C PHE A 260 4.59 26.22 20.30
N ARG A 261 4.58 25.34 21.32
CA ARG A 261 4.14 25.69 22.67
C ARG A 261 5.08 26.70 23.33
N GLU A 262 6.39 26.45 23.25
CA GLU A 262 7.41 27.30 23.88
C GLU A 262 7.54 28.66 23.18
N GLY A 263 7.25 28.68 21.87
CA GLY A 263 7.42 29.85 21.02
C GLY A 263 8.81 29.84 20.35
N LEU A 264 8.83 30.13 19.04
CA LEU A 264 10.07 30.16 18.27
C LEU A 264 10.75 31.52 18.43
N THR A 265 12.09 31.50 18.48
CA THR A 265 12.87 32.73 18.38
C THR A 265 12.77 33.35 16.98
N VAL A 266 13.17 34.61 16.81
CA VAL A 266 13.12 35.31 15.51
C VAL A 266 13.91 34.56 14.43
N LEU A 267 15.10 34.05 14.77
CA LEU A 267 15.94 33.29 13.85
C LEU A 267 15.30 31.94 13.48
N GLU A 268 14.83 31.20 14.48
CA GLU A 268 14.15 29.91 14.27
C GLU A 268 12.89 30.06 13.41
N TYR A 269 12.10 31.11 13.66
CA TYR A 269 10.93 31.41 12.86
C TYR A 269 11.32 31.76 11.42
N PHE A 270 12.32 32.62 11.23
CA PHE A 270 12.81 33.01 9.90
C PHE A 270 13.30 31.80 9.10
N ILE A 271 14.14 30.93 9.67
CA ILE A 271 14.62 29.75 8.94
C ILE A 271 13.49 28.77 8.61
N ASN A 272 12.51 28.61 9.49
CA ASN A 272 11.33 27.77 9.25
C ASN A 272 10.46 28.27 8.09
N THR A 273 10.46 29.59 7.80
CA THR A 273 9.66 30.14 6.68
C THR A 273 10.13 29.68 5.29
N HIS A 274 11.41 29.31 5.12
CA HIS A 274 11.97 28.89 3.83
C HIS A 274 11.28 27.62 3.32
N GLY A 275 11.26 26.57 4.14
CA GLY A 275 10.59 25.31 3.83
C GLY A 275 9.08 25.47 3.66
N ALA A 276 8.43 26.29 4.50
CA ALA A 276 6.99 26.53 4.41
C ALA A 276 6.58 27.21 3.09
N ARG A 277 7.32 28.24 2.65
CA ARG A 277 7.04 28.94 1.39
C ARG A 277 7.32 28.06 0.17
N LYS A 278 8.42 27.30 0.20
CA LYS A 278 8.75 26.33 -0.85
C LYS A 278 7.65 25.28 -1.00
N GLY A 279 7.17 24.72 0.12
CA GLY A 279 6.06 23.76 0.12
C GLY A 279 4.80 24.29 -0.55
N LEU A 280 4.41 25.54 -0.28
CA LEU A 280 3.25 26.17 -0.94
C LEU A 280 3.43 26.34 -2.45
N ALA A 281 4.61 26.77 -2.89
CA ALA A 281 4.91 26.93 -4.31
C ALA A 281 4.95 25.57 -5.03
N ASP A 282 5.62 24.58 -4.45
CA ASP A 282 5.73 23.23 -4.99
C ASP A 282 4.36 22.56 -5.11
N THR A 283 3.49 22.73 -4.12
CA THR A 283 2.10 22.23 -4.14
C THR A 283 1.35 22.72 -5.38
N ALA A 284 1.48 24.00 -5.74
CA ALA A 284 0.81 24.59 -6.89
C ALA A 284 1.38 24.08 -8.23
N LEU A 285 2.72 24.07 -8.37
CA LEU A 285 3.39 23.60 -9.59
C LEU A 285 3.07 22.12 -9.86
N ARG A 286 3.15 21.29 -8.83
CA ARG A 286 2.99 19.83 -8.95
C ARG A 286 1.54 19.40 -9.18
N THR A 287 0.57 20.23 -8.77
CA THR A 287 -0.84 20.03 -9.13
C THR A 287 -1.02 20.13 -10.66
N ALA A 288 -0.30 21.04 -11.32
CA ALA A 288 -0.33 21.15 -12.78
C ALA A 288 0.29 19.92 -13.46
N ASP A 289 1.43 19.43 -12.96
CA ASP A 289 2.07 18.22 -13.51
C ASP A 289 1.18 16.97 -13.35
N SER A 290 0.53 16.84 -12.20
CA SER A 290 -0.42 15.73 -11.94
C SER A 290 -1.64 15.82 -12.86
N GLY A 291 -2.18 17.02 -13.07
CA GLY A 291 -3.28 17.25 -14.02
C GLY A 291 -2.86 16.96 -15.47
N TYR A 292 -1.61 17.29 -15.83
CA TYR A 292 -1.06 16.98 -17.15
C TYR A 292 -0.92 15.48 -17.40
N LEU A 293 -0.39 14.73 -16.42
CA LEU A 293 -0.33 13.27 -16.49
C LEU A 293 -1.73 12.68 -16.62
N THR A 294 -2.67 13.12 -15.77
CA THR A 294 -4.07 12.64 -15.79
C THR A 294 -4.69 12.85 -17.18
N ARG A 295 -4.53 14.03 -17.77
CA ARG A 295 -5.05 14.31 -19.11
C ARG A 295 -4.46 13.36 -20.17
N ARG A 296 -3.14 13.14 -20.14
CA ARG A 296 -2.49 12.21 -21.07
C ARG A 296 -2.98 10.76 -20.91
N LEU A 297 -3.17 10.32 -19.67
CA LEU A 297 -3.71 9.00 -19.37
C LEU A 297 -5.15 8.86 -19.88
N VAL A 298 -5.97 9.91 -19.75
CA VAL A 298 -7.32 9.92 -20.33
C VAL A 298 -7.26 9.87 -21.85
N ASP A 299 -6.42 10.69 -22.49
CA ASP A 299 -6.31 10.74 -23.95
C ASP A 299 -5.94 9.38 -24.56
N VAL A 300 -5.06 8.61 -23.91
CA VAL A 300 -4.63 7.27 -24.38
C VAL A 300 -5.65 6.15 -24.07
N SER A 301 -6.51 6.33 -23.08
CA SER A 301 -7.38 5.25 -22.58
C SER A 301 -8.88 5.50 -22.73
N GLN A 302 -9.30 6.66 -23.24
CA GLN A 302 -10.72 7.02 -23.39
C GLN A 302 -11.54 6.04 -24.26
N ASP A 303 -10.90 5.30 -25.19
CA ASP A 303 -11.56 4.30 -26.05
C ASP A 303 -11.62 2.90 -25.41
N VAL A 304 -11.03 2.72 -24.22
CA VAL A 304 -11.03 1.45 -23.49
C VAL A 304 -12.33 1.28 -22.72
N ILE A 305 -13.30 0.68 -23.40
CA ILE A 305 -14.63 0.37 -22.90
C ILE A 305 -14.81 -1.16 -22.84
N VAL A 306 -15.59 -1.65 -21.89
CA VAL A 306 -15.99 -3.06 -21.84
C VAL A 306 -16.98 -3.34 -22.98
N ARG A 307 -16.63 -4.22 -23.93
CA ARG A 307 -17.45 -4.47 -25.15
C ARG A 307 -18.15 -5.81 -25.19
N GLU A 308 -17.62 -6.80 -24.50
CA GLU A 308 -18.17 -8.15 -24.47
C GLU A 308 -18.07 -8.73 -23.06
N HIS A 309 -18.87 -9.76 -22.79
CA HIS A 309 -18.84 -10.41 -21.48
C HIS A 309 -17.55 -11.20 -21.28
N ASP A 310 -17.25 -12.12 -22.18
CA ASP A 310 -16.08 -13.00 -22.11
C ASP A 310 -15.42 -13.16 -23.49
N CYS A 311 -14.09 -12.97 -23.57
CA CYS A 311 -13.29 -13.21 -24.78
C CYS A 311 -12.88 -14.68 -24.99
N GLY A 312 -13.18 -15.58 -24.04
CA GLY A 312 -12.92 -17.02 -24.11
C GLY A 312 -11.46 -17.45 -23.91
N THR A 313 -10.55 -16.52 -23.61
CA THR A 313 -9.12 -16.83 -23.44
C THR A 313 -8.84 -17.62 -22.16
N GLU A 314 -7.88 -18.54 -22.23
CA GLU A 314 -7.27 -19.25 -21.09
C GLU A 314 -5.94 -18.63 -20.63
N ARG A 315 -5.51 -17.59 -21.35
CA ARG A 315 -4.34 -16.79 -20.96
C ARG A 315 -4.66 -15.98 -19.71
N GLY A 316 -3.67 -15.84 -18.87
CA GLY A 316 -3.71 -15.11 -17.60
C GLY A 316 -2.31 -14.76 -17.17
N ILE A 317 -2.20 -14.05 -16.06
CA ILE A 317 -0.94 -13.76 -15.37
C ILE A 317 -0.90 -14.53 -14.06
N VAL A 318 0.27 -14.99 -13.65
CA VAL A 318 0.47 -15.63 -12.35
C VAL A 318 0.62 -14.53 -11.31
N VAL A 319 -0.14 -14.63 -10.22
CA VAL A 319 -0.12 -13.71 -9.09
C VAL A 319 0.20 -14.49 -7.83
N GLU A 320 1.07 -13.92 -7.00
CA GLU A 320 1.45 -14.48 -5.71
C GLU A 320 0.41 -14.11 -4.64
N LEU A 321 -0.03 -15.10 -3.87
CA LEU A 321 -0.96 -14.95 -2.75
C LEU A 321 -0.25 -15.07 -1.40
N ALA A 322 0.80 -15.89 -1.32
CA ALA A 322 1.53 -16.06 -0.07
C ALA A 322 2.96 -16.54 -0.33
N GLU A 323 3.85 -16.15 0.57
CA GLU A 323 5.20 -16.70 0.65
C GLU A 323 5.24 -17.83 1.68
N ARG A 324 5.91 -18.94 1.34
CA ARG A 324 6.22 -20.01 2.30
C ARG A 324 7.47 -19.63 3.06
N GLN A 325 7.35 -19.42 4.37
CA GLN A 325 8.52 -19.26 5.23
C GLN A 325 8.71 -20.48 6.14
N PRO A 326 9.95 -20.99 6.28
CA PRO A 326 10.25 -22.02 7.25
C PRO A 326 10.10 -21.43 8.66
N GLY A 327 9.09 -21.89 9.40
CA GLY A 327 8.90 -21.52 10.80
C GLY A 327 10.02 -22.10 11.67
N VAL A 328 10.21 -21.49 12.84
CA VAL A 328 11.27 -21.85 13.82
C VAL A 328 11.19 -23.33 14.24
N ASP A 329 10.01 -23.94 14.18
CA ASP A 329 9.76 -25.34 14.56
C ASP A 329 9.69 -26.31 13.36
N GLY A 330 10.05 -25.88 12.14
CA GLY A 330 9.94 -26.70 10.93
C GLY A 330 8.53 -26.81 10.34
N GLN A 331 7.52 -26.17 10.95
CA GLN A 331 6.22 -25.93 10.31
C GLN A 331 6.34 -24.81 9.27
N VAL A 332 5.81 -25.05 8.08
CA VAL A 332 5.71 -24.02 7.03
C VAL A 332 4.58 -23.08 7.39
N THR A 333 4.90 -21.84 7.72
CA THR A 333 3.90 -20.79 7.91
C THR A 333 3.73 -20.06 6.58
N LEU A 334 2.48 -19.93 6.13
CA LEU A 334 2.14 -19.11 4.97
C LEU A 334 2.00 -17.66 5.42
N ILE A 335 2.82 -16.79 4.86
CA ILE A 335 2.71 -15.34 5.06
C ILE A 335 1.95 -14.77 3.88
N ARG A 336 0.79 -14.17 4.16
CA ARG A 336 -0.05 -13.49 3.18
C ARG A 336 0.79 -12.42 2.46
N ASP A 337 0.79 -12.45 1.13
CA ASP A 337 1.49 -11.44 0.34
C ASP A 337 0.92 -10.03 0.65
N PRO A 338 1.77 -9.02 0.90
CA PRO A 338 1.32 -7.67 1.23
C PRO A 338 0.56 -6.94 0.11
N TYR A 339 0.51 -7.47 -1.11
CA TYR A 339 -0.05 -6.81 -2.28
C TYR A 339 -1.33 -7.44 -2.82
N ILE A 340 -1.86 -8.47 -2.16
CA ILE A 340 -3.07 -9.21 -2.55
C ILE A 340 -4.25 -8.28 -2.85
N GLU A 341 -4.46 -7.25 -2.04
CA GLU A 341 -5.57 -6.30 -2.18
C GLU A 341 -5.52 -5.53 -3.51
N THR A 342 -4.35 -5.45 -4.14
CA THR A 342 -4.11 -4.72 -5.40
C THR A 342 -3.86 -5.63 -6.60
N SER A 343 -3.39 -6.86 -6.36
CA SER A 343 -2.97 -7.80 -7.41
C SER A 343 -4.06 -8.85 -7.68
N ALA A 344 -4.43 -9.62 -6.65
CA ALA A 344 -5.30 -10.80 -6.74
C ALA A 344 -6.77 -10.54 -6.39
N TYR A 345 -7.04 -9.71 -5.38
CA TYR A 345 -8.39 -9.29 -5.01
C TYR A 345 -9.13 -8.69 -6.20
N ALA A 346 -10.44 -8.87 -6.29
CA ALA A 346 -11.30 -8.34 -7.35
C ALA A 346 -10.85 -8.74 -8.78
N ARG A 347 -10.15 -9.88 -8.91
CA ARG A 347 -9.80 -10.52 -10.19
C ARG A 347 -10.63 -11.77 -10.42
N THR A 348 -10.71 -12.17 -11.68
CA THR A 348 -11.35 -13.42 -12.07
C THR A 348 -10.32 -14.52 -12.31
N LEU A 349 -10.57 -15.72 -11.80
CA LEU A 349 -9.66 -16.85 -11.93
C LEU A 349 -9.60 -17.36 -13.39
N GLY A 350 -8.40 -17.63 -13.91
CA GLY A 350 -8.18 -18.06 -15.30
C GLY A 350 -8.17 -19.57 -15.52
N ILE A 351 -7.83 -20.34 -14.47
CA ILE A 351 -7.80 -21.81 -14.42
C ILE A 351 -8.29 -22.25 -13.05
N ASP A 352 -8.79 -23.47 -12.90
CA ASP A 352 -9.20 -23.99 -11.60
C ASP A 352 -8.02 -23.99 -10.61
N ALA A 353 -8.25 -23.49 -9.40
CA ALA A 353 -7.27 -23.54 -8.33
C ALA A 353 -7.40 -24.88 -7.61
N VAL A 354 -6.38 -25.73 -7.78
CA VAL A 354 -6.35 -27.08 -7.22
C VAL A 354 -5.43 -27.17 -6.01
N ASP A 355 -5.88 -27.88 -4.97
CA ASP A 355 -5.05 -28.21 -3.82
C ASP A 355 -4.07 -29.37 -4.13
N GLU A 356 -3.20 -29.72 -3.18
CA GLU A 356 -2.27 -30.85 -3.32
C GLU A 356 -2.99 -32.21 -3.47
N ALA A 357 -4.25 -32.30 -3.04
CA ALA A 357 -5.08 -33.51 -3.16
C ALA A 357 -5.81 -33.61 -4.52
N GLY A 358 -5.74 -32.56 -5.36
CA GLY A 358 -6.41 -32.48 -6.65
C GLY A 358 -7.87 -32.03 -6.58
N ASN A 359 -8.35 -31.54 -5.44
CA ASN A 359 -9.67 -30.94 -5.33
C ASN A 359 -9.64 -29.50 -5.83
N VAL A 360 -10.67 -29.09 -6.55
CA VAL A 360 -10.86 -27.70 -6.96
C VAL A 360 -11.38 -26.90 -5.76
N VAL A 361 -10.60 -25.93 -5.30
CA VAL A 361 -10.94 -25.04 -4.18
C VAL A 361 -11.75 -23.85 -4.67
N VAL A 362 -11.32 -23.24 -5.79
CA VAL A 362 -11.99 -22.12 -6.47
C VAL A 362 -12.01 -22.42 -7.96
N ALA A 363 -13.18 -22.27 -8.58
CA ALA A 363 -13.37 -22.63 -9.98
C ALA A 363 -12.94 -21.52 -10.95
N ARG A 364 -12.57 -21.88 -12.17
CA ARG A 364 -12.31 -20.93 -13.26
C ARG A 364 -13.52 -20.02 -13.47
N GLY A 365 -13.26 -18.73 -13.63
CA GLY A 365 -14.31 -17.73 -13.86
C GLY A 365 -14.90 -17.14 -12.58
N GLU A 366 -14.54 -17.65 -11.40
CA GLU A 366 -14.95 -17.05 -10.13
C GLU A 366 -14.18 -15.75 -9.83
N ASP A 367 -14.88 -14.83 -9.19
CA ASP A 367 -14.40 -13.51 -8.80
C ASP A 367 -13.82 -13.59 -7.38
N LEU A 368 -12.53 -13.29 -7.24
CA LEU A 368 -11.79 -13.43 -5.99
C LEU A 368 -12.14 -12.29 -5.03
N GLY A 369 -12.92 -12.59 -3.99
CA GLY A 369 -13.11 -11.73 -2.81
C GLY A 369 -12.26 -12.19 -1.63
N ASP A 370 -12.48 -11.57 -0.47
CA ASP A 370 -11.82 -11.99 0.78
C ASP A 370 -12.12 -13.47 1.13
N PRO A 371 -13.36 -13.99 1.02
CA PRO A 371 -13.65 -15.38 1.35
C PRO A 371 -12.92 -16.40 0.46
N GLU A 372 -12.86 -16.14 -0.85
CA GLU A 372 -12.18 -17.02 -1.81
C GLU A 372 -10.66 -17.00 -1.59
N ILE A 373 -10.08 -15.83 -1.31
CA ILE A 373 -8.66 -15.71 -1.00
C ILE A 373 -8.32 -16.46 0.30
N ASP A 374 -9.13 -16.31 1.35
CA ASP A 374 -8.92 -17.01 2.61
C ASP A 374 -9.06 -18.54 2.44
N ALA A 375 -9.97 -18.99 1.57
CA ALA A 375 -10.09 -20.41 1.22
C ALA A 375 -8.85 -20.95 0.48
N LEU A 376 -8.31 -20.18 -0.47
CA LEU A 376 -7.07 -20.53 -1.18
C LEU A 376 -5.88 -20.61 -0.22
N LEU A 377 -5.77 -19.67 0.71
CA LEU A 377 -4.72 -19.64 1.73
C LEU A 377 -4.86 -20.83 2.70
N ALA A 378 -6.07 -21.14 3.15
CA ALA A 378 -6.34 -22.29 4.00
C ALA A 378 -6.03 -23.63 3.32
N ALA A 379 -6.19 -23.70 1.99
CA ALA A 379 -5.81 -24.86 1.18
C ALA A 379 -4.30 -24.93 0.85
N GLY A 380 -3.51 -23.93 1.26
CA GLY A 380 -2.07 -23.90 1.06
C GLY A 380 -1.60 -23.45 -0.34
N ILE A 381 -2.50 -22.85 -1.13
CA ILE A 381 -2.20 -22.39 -2.49
C ILE A 381 -1.49 -21.03 -2.41
N THR A 382 -0.29 -20.94 -2.96
CA THR A 382 0.56 -19.74 -2.88
C THR A 382 0.56 -18.88 -4.12
N GLN A 383 0.14 -19.43 -5.26
CA GLN A 383 0.10 -18.74 -6.54
C GLN A 383 -1.16 -19.14 -7.29
N VAL A 384 -1.77 -18.17 -7.97
CA VAL A 384 -2.94 -18.40 -8.82
C VAL A 384 -2.78 -17.70 -10.17
N LYS A 385 -3.32 -18.31 -11.22
CA LYS A 385 -3.36 -17.68 -12.54
C LYS A 385 -4.67 -16.95 -12.72
N VAL A 386 -4.61 -15.62 -12.73
CA VAL A 386 -5.77 -14.74 -12.89
C VAL A 386 -5.90 -14.22 -14.31
N ARG A 387 -7.13 -13.92 -14.71
CA ARG A 387 -7.39 -13.21 -15.96
C ARG A 387 -7.00 -11.74 -15.79
N SER A 388 -6.45 -11.17 -16.86
CA SER A 388 -6.01 -9.78 -16.89
C SER A 388 -6.34 -9.16 -18.25
N VAL A 389 -6.60 -7.85 -18.26
CA VAL A 389 -6.78 -7.06 -19.49
C VAL A 389 -5.56 -7.15 -20.41
N LEU A 390 -4.37 -7.38 -19.87
CA LEU A 390 -3.14 -7.58 -20.64
C LEU A 390 -3.18 -8.84 -21.54
N THR A 391 -4.04 -9.81 -21.21
CA THR A 391 -4.18 -11.09 -21.93
C THR A 391 -5.45 -11.17 -22.80
N CYS A 392 -6.32 -10.17 -22.67
CA CYS A 392 -7.62 -10.11 -23.32
C CYS A 392 -7.48 -10.11 -24.85
N THR A 393 -8.23 -10.99 -25.52
CA THR A 393 -8.23 -11.20 -26.99
C THR A 393 -9.32 -10.44 -27.72
N THR A 394 -10.13 -9.64 -27.02
CA THR A 394 -11.16 -8.78 -27.63
C THR A 394 -10.54 -7.82 -28.66
N GLY A 395 -11.13 -7.72 -29.84
CA GLY A 395 -10.65 -6.86 -30.93
C GLY A 395 -10.64 -5.37 -30.55
N THR A 396 -11.76 -4.88 -29.99
CA THR A 396 -11.90 -3.48 -29.55
C THR A 396 -12.31 -3.43 -28.08
N GLY A 397 -11.64 -2.62 -27.26
CA GLY A 397 -11.93 -2.55 -25.83
C GLY A 397 -11.47 -3.80 -25.09
N VAL A 398 -12.16 -4.17 -24.01
CA VAL A 398 -11.85 -5.35 -23.18
C VAL A 398 -13.13 -6.14 -22.88
N CYS A 399 -13.00 -7.40 -22.46
CA CYS A 399 -14.12 -8.16 -21.93
C CYS A 399 -14.27 -7.98 -20.42
N ALA A 400 -15.48 -8.16 -19.90
CA ALA A 400 -15.79 -8.03 -18.47
C ALA A 400 -14.98 -9.03 -17.63
N THR A 401 -14.90 -10.30 -18.06
CA THR A 401 -14.23 -11.37 -17.30
C THR A 401 -12.70 -11.21 -17.22
N CYS A 402 -12.05 -10.51 -18.16
CA CYS A 402 -10.62 -10.19 -18.06
C CYS A 402 -10.34 -8.94 -17.22
N TYR A 403 -11.30 -8.02 -17.11
CA TYR A 403 -11.19 -6.85 -16.23
C TYR A 403 -11.46 -7.23 -14.77
N GLY A 404 -12.48 -8.07 -14.55
CA GLY A 404 -12.93 -8.53 -13.24
C GLY A 404 -13.96 -7.59 -12.62
N ARG A 405 -13.95 -7.53 -11.29
CA ARG A 405 -14.89 -6.73 -10.50
C ARG A 405 -14.64 -5.22 -10.66
N SER A 406 -15.71 -4.44 -10.74
CA SER A 406 -15.68 -2.98 -10.61
C SER A 406 -15.56 -2.63 -9.13
N MET A 407 -14.52 -1.88 -8.78
CA MET A 407 -14.21 -1.52 -7.38
C MET A 407 -15.28 -0.61 -6.75
N ALA A 408 -16.10 0.05 -7.56
CA ALA A 408 -17.17 0.92 -7.10
C ALA A 408 -18.46 0.14 -6.76
N THR A 409 -18.79 -0.88 -7.55
CA THR A 409 -20.04 -1.64 -7.38
C THR A 409 -19.86 -2.90 -6.53
N GLY A 410 -18.63 -3.40 -6.40
CA GLY A 410 -18.34 -4.67 -5.74
C GLY A 410 -18.77 -5.90 -6.55
N LYS A 411 -19.14 -5.72 -7.83
CA LYS A 411 -19.61 -6.78 -8.72
C LYS A 411 -18.80 -6.80 -10.01
N LEU A 412 -18.96 -7.84 -10.82
CA LEU A 412 -18.42 -7.88 -12.17
C LEU A 412 -18.79 -6.61 -12.95
N VAL A 413 -17.82 -6.06 -13.69
CA VAL A 413 -18.00 -4.83 -14.46
C VAL A 413 -19.08 -4.97 -15.54
N ASP A 414 -19.87 -3.91 -15.74
CA ASP A 414 -20.93 -3.90 -16.74
C ASP A 414 -20.40 -3.66 -18.17
N ILE A 415 -21.11 -4.19 -19.15
CA ILE A 415 -20.83 -3.91 -20.57
C ILE A 415 -21.14 -2.45 -20.86
N GLY A 416 -20.20 -1.74 -21.47
CA GLY A 416 -20.29 -0.31 -21.77
C GLY A 416 -19.59 0.59 -20.75
N GLU A 417 -19.07 0.05 -19.63
CA GLU A 417 -18.33 0.85 -18.65
C GLU A 417 -16.99 1.34 -19.23
N ALA A 418 -16.71 2.63 -19.06
CA ALA A 418 -15.50 3.30 -19.56
C ALA A 418 -14.32 3.11 -18.59
N VAL A 419 -13.86 1.86 -18.47
CA VAL A 419 -12.81 1.46 -17.52
C VAL A 419 -11.46 2.17 -17.74
N GLY A 420 -11.18 2.66 -18.95
CA GLY A 420 -9.99 3.47 -19.25
C GLY A 420 -9.99 4.82 -18.53
N ILE A 421 -11.11 5.55 -18.57
CA ILE A 421 -11.23 6.84 -17.87
C ILE A 421 -11.10 6.65 -16.36
N VAL A 422 -11.74 5.60 -15.82
CA VAL A 422 -11.62 5.24 -14.39
C VAL A 422 -10.16 4.96 -14.04
N ALA A 423 -9.46 4.14 -14.84
CA ALA A 423 -8.04 3.86 -14.62
C ALA A 423 -7.17 5.12 -14.64
N ALA A 424 -7.37 6.00 -15.63
CA ALA A 424 -6.63 7.25 -15.74
C ALA A 424 -6.84 8.17 -14.53
N GLN A 425 -8.07 8.27 -14.03
CA GLN A 425 -8.40 9.05 -12.83
C GLN A 425 -7.80 8.43 -11.57
N SER A 426 -7.92 7.12 -11.38
CA SER A 426 -7.37 6.40 -10.23
C SER A 426 -5.85 6.51 -10.13
N ILE A 427 -5.15 6.62 -11.26
CA ILE A 427 -3.69 6.87 -11.31
C ILE A 427 -3.38 8.36 -11.11
N GLY A 428 -4.15 9.23 -11.76
CA GLY A 428 -3.89 10.67 -11.83
C GLY A 428 -4.21 11.46 -10.56
N GLU A 429 -5.34 11.18 -9.90
CA GLU A 429 -5.78 11.85 -8.67
C GLU A 429 -4.72 11.79 -7.54
N PRO A 430 -4.20 10.61 -7.17
CA PRO A 430 -3.14 10.51 -6.17
C PRO A 430 -1.77 11.00 -6.67
N GLY A 431 -1.63 11.35 -7.95
CA GLY A 431 -0.40 11.96 -8.50
C GLY A 431 0.02 13.21 -7.73
N THR A 432 -0.94 13.99 -7.22
CA THR A 432 -0.66 15.13 -6.34
C THR A 432 0.07 14.71 -5.05
N GLN A 433 -0.25 13.54 -4.49
CA GLN A 433 0.38 13.02 -3.28
C GLN A 433 1.81 12.52 -3.52
N LEU A 434 2.06 11.86 -4.67
CA LEU A 434 3.39 11.40 -5.08
C LEU A 434 4.40 12.55 -5.13
N THR A 435 3.90 13.74 -5.44
CA THR A 435 4.69 14.95 -5.53
C THR A 435 4.80 15.69 -4.19
N MET A 436 3.96 15.50 -3.19
CA MET A 436 4.06 16.29 -1.95
C MET A 436 4.90 15.60 -0.86
N ARG A 437 4.88 14.26 -0.78
CA ARG A 437 5.55 13.50 0.29
C ARG A 437 7.05 13.25 0.09
N THR A 438 7.56 13.41 -1.13
CA THR A 438 8.96 13.13 -1.49
C THR A 438 9.99 13.96 -0.74
N PHE A 439 9.63 15.08 -0.08
CA PHE A 439 10.58 15.96 0.60
C PHE A 439 10.60 15.88 2.13
N HIS A 440 9.66 15.18 2.77
CA HIS A 440 9.68 15.04 4.23
C HIS A 440 10.68 13.98 4.72
N GLN A 441 11.17 13.13 3.82
CA GLN A 441 12.27 12.18 4.03
C GLN A 441 13.59 12.72 3.49
N GLY A 442 13.83 14.02 3.59
CA GLY A 442 15.15 14.53 3.28
C GLY A 442 16.20 13.78 4.13
N GLY A 443 17.08 13.11 3.44
CA GLY A 443 18.30 12.51 3.92
C GLY A 443 19.11 12.22 2.68
N VAL A 444 20.42 12.34 2.77
CA VAL A 444 21.36 12.01 1.67
C VAL A 444 21.50 10.48 1.56
N GLY A 445 20.38 9.77 1.55
CA GLY A 445 20.30 8.41 1.03
C GLY A 445 20.06 8.53 -0.47
N GLU A 446 20.73 7.68 -1.26
CA GLU A 446 20.76 7.71 -2.72
C GLU A 446 19.44 8.18 -3.34
N ASP A 447 19.58 9.05 -4.34
CA ASP A 447 18.57 9.75 -5.13
C ASP A 447 17.55 8.79 -5.77
N ILE A 448 16.72 8.10 -4.97
CA ILE A 448 15.52 7.38 -5.39
C ILE A 448 14.49 8.45 -5.75
N THR A 449 14.71 9.07 -6.91
CA THR A 449 13.78 10.01 -7.57
C THR A 449 12.56 9.26 -8.10
N GLY A 450 11.90 8.48 -7.25
CA GLY A 450 10.77 7.62 -7.57
C GLY A 450 9.41 8.30 -7.37
N GLY A 451 9.30 9.61 -7.64
CA GLY A 451 8.02 10.32 -7.56
C GLY A 451 7.25 10.30 -8.90
N LEU A 452 6.45 11.34 -9.14
CA LEU A 452 5.77 11.54 -10.42
C LEU A 452 6.70 11.51 -11.66
N PRO A 453 7.95 12.03 -11.64
CA PRO A 453 8.84 11.93 -12.79
C PRO A 453 9.15 10.50 -13.23
N ARG A 454 9.26 9.56 -12.27
CA ARG A 454 9.48 8.14 -12.56
C ARG A 454 8.25 7.51 -13.19
N VAL A 455 7.05 7.83 -12.70
CA VAL A 455 5.78 7.39 -13.31
C VAL A 455 5.66 7.90 -14.75
N GLN A 456 6.03 9.16 -14.99
CA GLN A 456 6.05 9.73 -16.34
C GLN A 456 7.09 9.05 -17.24
N GLU A 457 8.30 8.79 -16.73
CA GLU A 457 9.36 8.06 -17.45
C GLU A 457 8.88 6.68 -17.90
N LEU A 458 8.17 5.95 -17.03
CA LEU A 458 7.60 4.63 -17.30
C LEU A 458 6.47 4.66 -18.33
N PHE A 459 5.48 5.54 -18.18
CA PHE A 459 4.36 5.64 -19.14
C PHE A 459 4.76 6.23 -20.50
N GLU A 460 5.84 6.99 -20.56
CA GLU A 460 6.41 7.45 -21.82
C GLU A 460 7.45 6.49 -22.42
N ALA A 461 7.71 5.36 -21.76
CA ALA A 461 8.73 4.38 -22.15
C ALA A 461 10.09 5.03 -22.48
N ARG A 462 10.51 6.00 -21.67
CA ARG A 462 11.80 6.67 -21.82
C ARG A 462 12.92 5.80 -21.22
N VAL A 463 14.12 5.93 -21.77
CA VAL A 463 15.31 5.27 -21.21
C VAL A 463 15.58 5.83 -19.80
N PRO A 464 15.65 4.99 -18.76
CA PRO A 464 15.88 5.45 -17.40
C PRO A 464 17.24 6.13 -17.20
N ARG A 465 17.30 7.13 -16.32
CA ARG A 465 18.57 7.80 -15.97
C ARG A 465 19.58 6.85 -15.29
N GLY A 466 19.09 5.97 -14.43
CA GLY A 466 19.87 4.93 -13.74
C GLY A 466 19.71 3.56 -14.40
N LYS A 467 19.93 3.48 -15.73
CA LYS A 467 19.76 2.26 -16.49
C LYS A 467 20.61 1.12 -15.92
N ALA A 468 19.97 0.03 -15.56
CA ALA A 468 20.61 -1.21 -15.16
C ALA A 468 20.51 -2.23 -16.31
N PRO A 469 21.64 -2.84 -16.75
CA PRO A 469 21.60 -3.88 -17.76
C PRO A 469 20.93 -5.14 -17.19
N ILE A 470 20.22 -5.83 -18.07
CA ILE A 470 19.60 -7.13 -17.82
C ILE A 470 20.36 -8.23 -18.58
N ALA A 471 20.36 -9.44 -18.05
CA ALA A 471 20.94 -10.60 -18.74
C ALA A 471 20.16 -10.94 -20.02
N ASP A 472 20.82 -10.90 -21.18
CA ASP A 472 20.19 -11.29 -22.46
C ASP A 472 20.01 -12.82 -22.56
N VAL A 473 20.85 -13.59 -21.84
CA VAL A 473 20.93 -15.06 -21.90
C VAL A 473 21.13 -15.63 -20.49
N THR A 474 20.60 -16.84 -20.23
CA THR A 474 20.85 -17.57 -18.98
C THR A 474 22.24 -18.19 -19.02
N GLY A 475 23.00 -18.05 -17.93
CA GLY A 475 24.32 -18.64 -17.84
C GLY A 475 25.13 -18.17 -16.65
N ARG A 476 26.45 -18.38 -16.70
CA ARG A 476 27.37 -18.01 -15.63
C ARG A 476 28.04 -16.67 -15.88
N VAL A 477 28.08 -15.85 -14.85
CA VAL A 477 28.71 -14.52 -14.88
C VAL A 477 30.22 -14.64 -14.68
N ARG A 478 30.97 -14.03 -15.59
CA ARG A 478 32.39 -13.72 -15.43
C ARG A 478 32.53 -12.22 -15.17
N LEU A 479 32.97 -11.84 -13.98
CA LEU A 479 33.08 -10.45 -13.54
C LEU A 479 34.55 -10.00 -13.58
N GLU A 480 34.86 -9.06 -14.46
CA GLU A 480 36.15 -8.38 -14.50
C GLU A 480 36.03 -7.01 -13.79
N ASP A 481 36.77 -6.87 -12.69
CA ASP A 481 36.76 -5.66 -11.88
C ASP A 481 37.88 -4.67 -12.26
N GLY A 482 37.56 -3.63 -13.04
CA GLY A 482 38.50 -2.58 -13.43
C GLY A 482 38.61 -1.42 -12.41
N GLU A 483 39.50 -0.45 -12.63
CA GLU A 483 39.63 0.69 -11.68
C GLU A 483 38.37 1.58 -11.61
N ARG A 484 37.70 1.82 -12.74
CA ARG A 484 36.56 2.75 -12.85
C ARG A 484 35.26 2.11 -13.35
N PHE A 485 35.37 0.95 -14.00
CA PHE A 485 34.26 0.27 -14.64
C PHE A 485 34.29 -1.22 -14.30
N TYR A 486 33.10 -1.80 -14.16
CA TYR A 486 32.90 -3.23 -14.21
C TYR A 486 32.75 -3.67 -15.66
N LYS A 487 33.25 -4.86 -15.98
CA LYS A 487 32.94 -5.58 -17.21
C LYS A 487 32.35 -6.94 -16.83
N ILE A 488 31.14 -7.20 -17.31
CA ILE A 488 30.40 -8.44 -17.02
C ILE A 488 30.28 -9.21 -18.31
N THR A 489 30.74 -10.46 -18.33
CA THR A 489 30.56 -11.39 -19.45
C THR A 489 29.66 -12.54 -18.99
N ILE A 490 28.57 -12.82 -19.69
CA ILE A 490 27.72 -13.98 -19.42
C ILE A 490 28.12 -15.10 -20.38
N VAL A 491 28.53 -16.24 -19.81
CA VAL A 491 28.82 -17.48 -20.53
C VAL A 491 27.54 -18.31 -20.56
N PRO A 492 26.88 -18.47 -21.72
CA PRO A 492 25.60 -19.17 -21.81
C PRO A 492 25.72 -20.66 -21.49
N ASP A 493 24.71 -21.24 -20.86
CA ASP A 493 24.68 -22.67 -20.56
C ASP A 493 24.46 -23.54 -21.81
N ASP A 494 23.84 -22.97 -22.84
CA ASP A 494 23.51 -23.65 -24.10
C ASP A 494 24.69 -23.71 -25.10
N GLY A 495 25.83 -23.09 -24.75
CA GLY A 495 27.02 -23.04 -25.59
C GLY A 495 26.96 -22.01 -26.72
N SER A 496 25.99 -21.09 -26.70
CA SER A 496 25.96 -19.92 -27.58
C SER A 496 27.09 -18.91 -27.27
N GLU A 497 27.20 -17.84 -28.08
CA GLU A 497 28.30 -16.87 -27.96
C GLU A 497 28.26 -16.10 -26.63
N GLU A 498 29.43 -15.85 -26.03
CA GLU A 498 29.55 -15.06 -24.80
C GLU A 498 29.01 -13.63 -25.01
N VAL A 499 28.11 -13.18 -24.14
CA VAL A 499 27.54 -11.82 -24.18
C VAL A 499 28.32 -10.92 -23.22
N VAL A 500 28.85 -9.81 -23.71
CA VAL A 500 29.72 -8.90 -22.93
C VAL A 500 29.04 -7.55 -22.71
N TYR A 501 28.95 -7.15 -21.44
CA TYR A 501 28.57 -5.81 -21.01
C TYR A 501 29.81 -5.04 -20.53
N ASP A 502 30.22 -4.05 -21.30
CA ASP A 502 31.40 -3.22 -21.02
C ASP A 502 31.01 -1.83 -20.50
N LYS A 503 31.95 -1.16 -19.81
CA LYS A 503 31.83 0.23 -19.30
C LYS A 503 30.69 0.45 -18.30
N LEU A 504 30.41 -0.53 -17.46
CA LEU A 504 29.44 -0.38 -16.37
C LEU A 504 30.06 0.45 -15.25
N SER A 505 29.46 1.58 -14.87
CA SER A 505 30.07 2.51 -13.92
C SER A 505 30.11 1.94 -12.49
N LYS A 506 31.27 1.99 -11.83
CA LYS A 506 31.38 1.64 -10.40
C LYS A 506 30.59 2.53 -9.43
N ARG A 507 30.08 3.67 -9.90
CA ARG A 507 29.16 4.50 -9.12
C ARG A 507 27.81 3.81 -8.91
N GLN A 508 27.44 2.92 -9.83
CA GLN A 508 26.27 2.08 -9.74
C GLN A 508 26.71 0.75 -9.12
N ARG A 509 26.06 0.35 -8.03
CA ARG A 509 26.42 -0.86 -7.32
C ARG A 509 25.93 -2.07 -8.10
N LEU A 510 26.68 -3.17 -8.02
CA LEU A 510 26.23 -4.46 -8.52
C LEU A 510 25.01 -4.93 -7.71
N ARG A 511 24.08 -5.63 -8.37
CA ARG A 511 22.84 -6.05 -7.73
C ARG A 511 23.12 -7.09 -6.63
N VAL A 512 22.40 -6.98 -5.52
CA VAL A 512 22.31 -8.03 -4.50
C VAL A 512 21.16 -8.95 -4.87
N PHE A 513 21.39 -10.26 -4.90
CA PHE A 513 20.34 -11.25 -5.07
C PHE A 513 20.50 -12.40 -4.09
N LYS A 514 19.40 -13.15 -3.91
CA LYS A 514 19.39 -14.41 -3.15
C LYS A 514 20.02 -15.49 -4.02
N HIS A 515 21.06 -16.13 -3.50
CA HIS A 515 21.76 -17.24 -4.15
C HIS A 515 21.04 -18.56 -3.83
N GLU A 516 21.36 -19.63 -4.56
CA GLU A 516 20.80 -20.96 -4.33
C GLU A 516 21.03 -21.48 -2.89
N ASP A 517 22.06 -20.96 -2.22
CA ASP A 517 22.39 -21.26 -0.82
C ASP A 517 21.53 -20.47 0.21
N GLY A 518 20.61 -19.63 -0.27
CA GLY A 518 19.74 -18.77 0.55
C GLY A 518 20.42 -17.50 1.07
N SER A 519 21.68 -17.24 0.74
CA SER A 519 22.39 -16.03 1.14
C SER A 519 22.08 -14.85 0.21
N GLU A 520 21.93 -13.65 0.77
CA GLU A 520 21.86 -12.40 0.00
C GLU A 520 23.26 -11.82 -0.11
N ARG A 521 23.89 -11.93 -1.28
CA ARG A 521 25.21 -11.34 -1.56
C ARG A 521 25.22 -10.65 -2.92
N VAL A 522 26.17 -9.73 -3.07
CA VAL A 522 26.41 -8.98 -4.29
C VAL A 522 26.81 -9.94 -5.42
N LEU A 523 26.37 -9.65 -6.65
CA LEU A 523 26.80 -10.35 -7.85
C LEU A 523 28.32 -10.53 -7.88
N SER A 524 28.75 -11.78 -7.97
CA SER A 524 30.12 -12.23 -7.91
C SER A 524 30.47 -13.09 -9.13
N ASP A 525 31.77 -13.26 -9.36
CA ASP A 525 32.26 -14.14 -10.41
C ASP A 525 31.84 -15.60 -10.16
N GLY A 526 31.32 -16.27 -11.18
CA GLY A 526 30.86 -17.66 -11.15
C GLY A 526 29.38 -17.86 -10.85
N ASP A 527 28.66 -16.79 -10.50
CA ASP A 527 27.23 -16.84 -10.21
C ASP A 527 26.39 -17.17 -11.44
N HIS A 528 25.26 -17.84 -11.22
CA HIS A 528 24.30 -18.19 -12.26
C HIS A 528 23.19 -17.14 -12.33
N VAL A 529 22.86 -16.69 -13.53
CA VAL A 529 21.83 -15.67 -13.79
C VAL A 529 20.83 -16.16 -14.84
N GLU A 530 19.57 -15.79 -14.66
CA GLU A 530 18.49 -16.10 -15.60
C GLU A 530 18.22 -14.97 -16.60
N VAL A 531 17.62 -15.29 -17.75
CA VAL A 531 17.22 -14.31 -18.77
C VAL A 531 16.37 -13.17 -18.17
N GLY A 532 16.84 -11.95 -18.38
CA GLY A 532 16.23 -10.69 -17.96
C GLY A 532 16.46 -10.34 -16.49
N GLN A 533 17.30 -11.08 -15.76
CA GLN A 533 17.74 -10.70 -14.42
C GLN A 533 18.60 -9.44 -14.47
N GLN A 534 18.33 -8.48 -13.57
CA GLN A 534 19.09 -7.23 -13.46
C GLN A 534 20.46 -7.48 -12.84
N LEU A 535 21.51 -6.95 -13.47
CA LEU A 535 22.91 -7.16 -13.05
C LEU A 535 23.42 -6.06 -12.10
N MET A 536 22.82 -4.87 -12.14
CA MET A 536 23.17 -3.72 -11.31
C MET A 536 21.95 -3.14 -10.60
N GLU A 537 22.17 -2.39 -9.53
CA GLU A 537 21.13 -1.59 -8.88
C GLU A 537 20.68 -0.46 -9.80
N GLY A 538 19.38 -0.28 -9.99
CA GLY A 538 18.82 0.74 -10.86
C GLY A 538 17.54 0.25 -11.54
N SER A 539 17.23 0.83 -12.69
CA SER A 539 16.01 0.55 -13.43
C SER A 539 16.31 -0.09 -14.78
N ALA A 540 15.64 -1.20 -15.09
CA ALA A 540 15.75 -1.81 -16.42
C ALA A 540 15.08 -0.92 -17.48
N ASP A 541 15.64 -0.95 -18.68
CA ASP A 541 15.07 -0.27 -19.85
C ASP A 541 13.91 -1.13 -20.41
N PRO A 542 12.66 -0.62 -20.45
CA PRO A 542 11.53 -1.40 -20.95
C PRO A 542 11.71 -1.92 -22.38
N HIS A 543 12.49 -1.21 -23.21
CA HIS A 543 12.82 -1.65 -24.58
C HIS A 543 13.71 -2.89 -24.60
N GLU A 544 14.65 -2.98 -23.66
CA GLU A 544 15.51 -4.18 -23.50
C GLU A 544 14.69 -5.34 -22.94
N VAL A 545 13.84 -5.08 -21.95
CA VAL A 545 12.94 -6.10 -21.38
C VAL A 545 12.01 -6.68 -22.45
N LEU A 546 11.42 -5.83 -23.31
CA LEU A 546 10.57 -6.27 -24.42
C LEU A 546 11.34 -7.13 -25.43
N ARG A 547 12.59 -6.77 -25.75
CA ARG A 547 13.43 -7.51 -26.70
C ARG A 547 13.83 -8.87 -26.16
N VAL A 548 14.16 -8.94 -24.87
CA VAL A 548 14.78 -10.12 -24.23
C VAL A 548 13.72 -11.09 -23.70
N GLN A 549 12.77 -10.61 -22.89
CA GLN A 549 11.77 -11.46 -22.23
C GLN A 549 10.46 -11.51 -23.01
N GLY A 550 10.22 -10.53 -23.89
CA GLY A 550 9.01 -10.46 -24.68
C GLY A 550 7.94 -9.55 -24.07
N PRO A 551 6.77 -9.50 -24.71
CA PRO A 551 5.78 -8.47 -24.44
C PRO A 551 4.95 -8.69 -23.18
N ARG A 552 4.87 -9.90 -22.66
CA ARG A 552 4.08 -10.19 -21.46
C ARG A 552 4.85 -9.72 -20.22
N GLU A 553 6.14 -9.99 -20.20
CA GLU A 553 7.06 -9.72 -19.10
C GLU A 553 7.33 -8.23 -18.99
N VAL A 554 7.50 -7.50 -20.11
CA VAL A 554 7.61 -6.03 -20.07
C VAL A 554 6.34 -5.37 -19.52
N GLN A 555 5.15 -5.92 -19.80
CA GLN A 555 3.89 -5.38 -19.26
C GLN A 555 3.84 -5.55 -17.74
N ILE A 556 4.21 -6.74 -17.25
CA ILE A 556 4.28 -7.04 -15.82
C ILE A 556 5.35 -6.17 -15.15
N HIS A 557 6.51 -6.00 -15.79
CA HIS A 557 7.57 -5.12 -15.33
C HIS A 557 7.07 -3.67 -15.16
N LEU A 558 6.43 -3.10 -16.18
CA LEU A 558 5.87 -1.74 -16.11
C LEU A 558 4.82 -1.60 -15.00
N VAL A 559 3.92 -2.58 -14.86
CA VAL A 559 2.92 -2.57 -13.78
C VAL A 559 3.59 -2.57 -12.41
N ARG A 560 4.59 -3.44 -12.21
CA ARG A 560 5.31 -3.56 -10.94
C ARG A 560 6.09 -2.29 -10.60
N GLU A 561 6.82 -1.72 -11.55
CA GLU A 561 7.62 -0.50 -11.36
C GLU A 561 6.74 0.73 -11.04
N VAL A 562 5.60 0.88 -11.74
CA VAL A 562 4.65 1.95 -11.43
C VAL A 562 4.06 1.72 -10.04
N GLN A 563 3.68 0.50 -9.70
CA GLN A 563 3.14 0.18 -8.38
C GLN A 563 4.14 0.44 -7.26
N GLU A 564 5.41 0.13 -7.43
CA GLU A 564 6.45 0.38 -6.43
C GLU A 564 6.52 1.87 -6.07
N VAL A 565 6.41 2.76 -7.06
CA VAL A 565 6.35 4.22 -6.85
C VAL A 565 5.14 4.62 -6.00
N TYR A 566 3.94 4.12 -6.32
CA TYR A 566 2.74 4.44 -5.55
C TYR A 566 2.78 3.85 -4.13
N ARG A 567 3.25 2.61 -3.99
CA ARG A 567 3.39 1.90 -2.71
C ARG A 567 4.39 2.57 -1.79
N ALA A 568 5.53 3.03 -2.31
CA ALA A 568 6.53 3.77 -1.53
C ALA A 568 5.96 5.07 -0.92
N GLN A 569 4.92 5.65 -1.54
CA GLN A 569 4.23 6.84 -1.05
C GLN A 569 2.98 6.52 -0.20
N GLY A 570 2.68 5.24 0.01
CA GLY A 570 1.53 4.76 0.77
C GLY A 570 0.20 4.96 0.05
N VAL A 571 0.21 5.00 -1.29
CA VAL A 571 -0.99 5.03 -2.12
C VAL A 571 -1.27 3.61 -2.63
N SER A 572 -2.45 3.10 -2.32
CA SER A 572 -2.93 1.82 -2.87
C SER A 572 -3.73 2.08 -4.14
N ILE A 573 -3.30 1.48 -5.25
CA ILE A 573 -4.01 1.47 -6.53
C ILE A 573 -4.06 0.03 -6.99
N HIS A 574 -5.21 -0.39 -7.52
CA HIS A 574 -5.33 -1.74 -8.06
C HIS A 574 -4.58 -1.87 -9.40
N ASP A 575 -3.80 -2.95 -9.55
CA ASP A 575 -3.00 -3.25 -10.73
C ASP A 575 -3.79 -3.19 -12.04
N LYS A 576 -5.09 -3.55 -12.03
CA LYS A 576 -5.96 -3.53 -13.22
C LYS A 576 -6.00 -2.16 -13.90
N HIS A 577 -5.88 -1.07 -13.16
CA HIS A 577 -5.87 0.28 -13.72
C HIS A 577 -4.58 0.54 -14.51
N ILE A 578 -3.43 0.15 -13.97
CA ILE A 578 -2.14 0.31 -14.64
C ILE A 578 -2.08 -0.62 -15.85
N GLU A 579 -2.59 -1.84 -15.72
CA GLU A 579 -2.69 -2.79 -16.83
C GLU A 579 -3.52 -2.26 -18.00
N VAL A 580 -4.61 -1.53 -17.74
CA VAL A 580 -5.42 -0.89 -18.79
C VAL A 580 -4.59 0.10 -19.59
N ILE A 581 -3.75 0.91 -18.93
CA ILE A 581 -2.86 1.86 -19.60
C ILE A 581 -1.74 1.14 -20.36
N VAL A 582 -1.07 0.20 -19.69
CA VAL A 582 0.04 -0.58 -20.26
C VAL A 582 -0.40 -1.40 -21.48
N ARG A 583 -1.66 -1.88 -21.51
CA ARG A 583 -2.24 -2.51 -22.69
C ARG A 583 -2.27 -1.59 -23.90
N GLN A 584 -2.57 -0.30 -23.72
CA GLN A 584 -2.59 0.66 -24.83
C GLN A 584 -1.18 1.00 -25.34
N MET A 585 -0.17 0.93 -24.46
CA MET A 585 1.23 1.18 -24.85
C MET A 585 1.74 0.15 -25.88
N LEU A 586 1.38 -1.14 -25.72
CA LEU A 586 1.85 -2.25 -26.57
C LEU A 586 0.78 -2.76 -27.56
N ARG A 587 -0.10 -1.85 -28.02
CA ARG A 587 -1.22 -2.18 -28.92
C ARG A 587 -0.79 -2.34 -30.38
N ARG A 588 0.34 -1.76 -30.77
CA ARG A 588 0.81 -1.72 -32.17
C ARG A 588 1.99 -2.66 -32.41
N VAL A 589 2.18 -3.03 -33.66
CA VAL A 589 3.32 -3.81 -34.16
C VAL A 589 3.93 -3.11 -35.36
N THR A 590 5.25 -3.23 -35.54
CA THR A 590 5.95 -2.77 -36.73
C THR A 590 6.12 -3.93 -37.70
N ILE A 591 5.70 -3.72 -38.94
CA ILE A 591 5.82 -4.72 -40.01
C ILE A 591 7.27 -4.80 -40.48
N ILE A 592 7.84 -6.00 -40.51
CA ILE A 592 9.17 -6.28 -41.09
C ILE A 592 9.01 -6.75 -42.52
N ASP A 593 8.08 -7.69 -42.73
CA ASP A 593 7.79 -8.28 -44.03
C ASP A 593 6.28 -8.26 -44.27
N SER A 594 5.87 -7.80 -45.44
CA SER A 594 4.48 -7.74 -45.86
C SER A 594 3.92 -9.11 -46.21
N GLY A 595 4.76 -10.09 -46.57
CA GLY A 595 4.30 -11.36 -47.11
C GLY A 595 3.34 -11.13 -48.27
N SER A 596 2.16 -11.78 -48.22
CA SER A 596 1.07 -11.61 -49.19
C SER A 596 0.00 -10.58 -48.77
N THR A 597 0.25 -9.76 -47.74
CA THR A 597 -0.67 -8.69 -47.31
C THR A 597 -0.34 -7.35 -47.96
N GLU A 598 -1.27 -6.40 -47.89
CA GLU A 598 -1.04 -5.01 -48.34
C GLU A 598 -0.33 -4.14 -47.29
N PHE A 599 0.18 -4.73 -46.20
CA PHE A 599 0.88 -3.98 -45.17
C PHE A 599 2.21 -3.43 -45.67
N LEU A 600 2.48 -2.16 -45.38
CA LEU A 600 3.74 -1.53 -45.76
C LEU A 600 4.85 -1.91 -44.75
N PRO A 601 5.98 -2.48 -45.19
CA PRO A 601 7.13 -2.70 -44.31
C PRO A 601 7.59 -1.40 -43.64
N GLY A 602 7.87 -1.47 -42.34
CA GLY A 602 8.22 -0.33 -41.49
C GLY A 602 7.03 0.49 -40.97
N SER A 603 5.79 0.18 -41.37
CA SER A 603 4.60 0.85 -40.82
C SER A 603 4.17 0.26 -39.47
N LEU A 604 3.56 1.11 -38.64
CA LEU A 604 2.97 0.75 -37.35
C LEU A 604 1.48 0.46 -37.51
N ILE A 605 1.07 -0.77 -37.25
CA ILE A 605 -0.31 -1.25 -37.43
C ILE A 605 -0.86 -1.75 -36.10
N ASP A 606 -2.19 -1.66 -35.92
CA ASP A 606 -2.86 -2.24 -34.77
C ASP A 606 -2.73 -3.77 -34.75
N ARG A 607 -2.43 -4.36 -33.59
CA ARG A 607 -2.26 -5.80 -33.47
C ARG A 607 -3.51 -6.59 -33.83
N ALA A 608 -4.71 -6.09 -33.51
CA ALA A 608 -5.96 -6.80 -33.82
C ALA A 608 -6.19 -6.85 -35.33
N GLU A 609 -5.88 -5.77 -36.03
CA GLU A 609 -5.92 -5.70 -37.50
C GLU A 609 -4.88 -6.65 -38.12
N PHE A 610 -3.66 -6.63 -37.60
CA PHE A 610 -2.59 -7.56 -38.01
C PHE A 610 -3.00 -9.03 -37.82
N GLU A 611 -3.53 -9.41 -36.65
CA GLU A 611 -3.93 -10.79 -36.38
C GLU A 611 -5.12 -11.24 -37.25
N ALA A 612 -6.08 -10.34 -37.52
CA ALA A 612 -7.24 -10.64 -38.36
C ALA A 612 -6.82 -10.86 -39.82
N GLU A 613 -5.99 -9.97 -40.35
CA GLU A 613 -5.54 -10.04 -41.74
C GLU A 613 -4.59 -11.22 -41.98
N ASN A 614 -3.70 -11.49 -41.02
CA ASN A 614 -2.82 -12.65 -41.06
C ASN A 614 -3.65 -13.96 -41.12
N ARG A 615 -4.69 -14.10 -40.28
CA ARG A 615 -5.58 -15.27 -40.33
C ARG A 615 -6.28 -15.42 -41.69
N ARG A 616 -6.69 -14.31 -42.31
CA ARG A 616 -7.33 -14.31 -43.64
C ARG A 616 -6.36 -14.82 -44.70
N VAL A 617 -5.15 -14.26 -44.77
CA VAL A 617 -4.14 -14.63 -45.77
C VAL A 617 -3.68 -16.08 -45.61
N VAL A 618 -3.48 -16.54 -44.37
CA VAL A 618 -3.14 -17.96 -44.12
C VAL A 618 -4.26 -18.90 -44.55
N ALA A 619 -5.53 -18.53 -44.34
CA ALA A 619 -6.67 -19.32 -44.82
C ALA A 619 -6.77 -19.35 -46.36
N GLU A 620 -6.29 -18.30 -47.04
CA GLU A 620 -6.19 -18.22 -48.49
C GLU A 620 -4.93 -18.92 -49.06
N GLY A 621 -4.05 -19.44 -48.19
CA GLY A 621 -2.82 -20.14 -48.57
C GLY A 621 -1.65 -19.24 -48.94
N GLY A 622 -1.73 -17.94 -48.64
CA GLY A 622 -0.66 -16.97 -48.86
C GLY A 622 0.39 -16.97 -47.74
N GLU A 623 1.49 -16.26 -47.99
CA GLU A 623 2.55 -16.08 -46.98
C GLU A 623 2.13 -15.02 -45.94
N PRO A 624 2.14 -15.35 -44.63
CA PRO A 624 1.74 -14.42 -43.58
C PRO A 624 2.76 -13.27 -43.42
N PRO A 625 2.31 -12.06 -43.03
CA PRO A 625 3.21 -10.96 -42.75
C PRO A 625 4.01 -11.22 -41.47
N LEU A 626 5.25 -10.72 -41.41
CA LEU A 626 6.10 -10.76 -40.23
C LEU A 626 6.14 -9.38 -39.58
N ALA A 627 5.93 -9.34 -38.26
CA ALA A 627 5.94 -8.11 -37.49
C ALA A 627 6.64 -8.30 -36.15
N VAL A 628 7.24 -7.23 -35.63
CA VAL A 628 7.84 -7.17 -34.29
C VAL A 628 7.06 -6.18 -33.44
N ARG A 629 6.93 -6.48 -32.15
CA ARG A 629 6.25 -5.60 -31.19
C ARG A 629 7.12 -4.38 -30.90
N CYS A 630 6.48 -3.23 -30.79
CA CYS A 630 7.13 -1.96 -30.54
C CYS A 630 6.48 -1.22 -29.38
#